data_AF-A0A3Q9G3M6-F1
#
_entry.id   AF-A0A3Q9G3M6-F1
#
_cell.length_a   1.000
_cell.length_b   1.000
_cell.length_c   1.000
_cell.angle_alpha   90.00
_cell.angle_beta   90.00
_cell.angle_gamma   90.00
#
_symmetry.space_group_name_H-M   'P 1'
#
loop_
_entity.id
_entity.type
_entity.pdbx_description
1 polymer ?
#
loop_
_entity_poly.entity_id
_entity_poly.type
_entity_poly.pdbx_seq_one_letter_code
_entity_poly.pdbx_strand_id
1 'polypeptide(L)'
;MSEHEYETEQNAVAGDSLIAVLDELAQIVAGARGVPMSASAMINRSEVLDLLETARDIVPDQIEAADRIIAEASEVKEDAQRRAKTILERAHADSEATIAQARQKAADLVTEHAITEGARNEAASILEEARLQAERMNAGADRYSDDSLGFLQAELESLLTKVHAGRQELERRQEARVHGSQKPAPEAQGVAEEELEYEGDQDLDHDGYDQDGPVEEANQYAEKEHKPRLNEIRVSPIDEEEEFEPPYENER
;
A
#
# COMPACT_ATOMS: atom_id res chain seq x y z
N MET A 1 -21.41 -46.66 15.91
CA MET A 1 -22.63 -47.03 16.66
C MET A 1 -22.23 -48.14 17.61
N SER A 2 -21.95 -47.77 18.85
CA SER A 2 -21.68 -48.70 19.95
C SER A 2 -22.69 -48.32 21.01
N GLU A 3 -23.75 -49.11 21.06
CA GLU A 3 -24.84 -48.99 22.02
C GLU A 3 -24.25 -49.07 23.43
N HIS A 4 -24.51 -48.03 24.21
CA HIS A 4 -24.21 -48.00 25.61
C HIS A 4 -25.13 -49.00 26.32
N GLU A 5 -24.56 -50.15 26.70
CA GLU A 5 -25.01 -50.92 27.86
C GLU A 5 -24.84 -50.03 29.09
N TYR A 6 -25.87 -49.23 29.38
CA TYR A 6 -26.18 -48.86 30.76
C TYR A 6 -27.29 -49.79 31.20
N GLU A 7 -26.89 -51.00 31.59
CA GLU A 7 -27.73 -51.90 32.37
C GLU A 7 -28.19 -51.14 33.62
N THR A 8 -29.44 -50.69 33.61
CA THR A 8 -30.51 -50.98 34.59
C THR A 8 -30.15 -51.43 36.01
N GLU A 9 -29.08 -50.94 36.64
CA GLU A 9 -28.83 -51.13 38.08
C GLU A 9 -29.70 -50.20 38.96
N GLN A 10 -30.52 -49.33 38.36
CA GLN A 10 -31.42 -48.44 39.11
C GLN A 10 -32.71 -49.09 39.63
N ASN A 11 -32.92 -50.40 39.40
CA ASN A 11 -34.11 -51.10 39.92
C ASN A 11 -33.87 -51.94 41.19
N ALA A 12 -32.71 -51.83 41.84
CA ALA A 12 -32.43 -52.53 43.09
C ALA A 12 -32.99 -51.84 44.36
N VAL A 13 -33.50 -50.60 44.25
CA VAL A 13 -33.96 -49.80 45.41
C VAL A 13 -35.49 -49.61 45.41
N ALA A 14 -36.24 -50.61 44.92
CA ALA A 14 -37.70 -50.59 44.98
C ALA A 14 -38.27 -51.16 46.29
N GLY A 15 -37.40 -51.55 47.25
CA GLY A 15 -37.80 -52.07 48.57
C GLY A 15 -37.69 -51.09 49.75
N ASP A 16 -36.81 -50.08 49.68
CA ASP A 16 -36.40 -49.25 50.84
C ASP A 16 -36.35 -47.74 50.52
N SER A 17 -37.30 -47.23 49.74
CA SER A 17 -37.42 -45.77 49.58
C SER A 17 -38.05 -45.17 50.83
N LEU A 18 -37.42 -44.19 51.46
CA LEU A 18 -38.02 -43.42 52.57
C LEU A 18 -39.43 -42.92 52.21
N ILE A 19 -39.62 -42.51 50.95
CA ILE A 19 -40.93 -42.07 50.44
C ILE A 19 -41.94 -43.22 50.49
N ALA A 20 -41.54 -44.43 50.11
CA ALA A 20 -42.42 -45.61 50.17
C ALA A 20 -42.83 -45.97 51.61
N VAL A 21 -41.90 -45.90 52.57
CA VAL A 21 -42.20 -46.16 54.00
C VAL A 21 -43.14 -45.08 54.57
N LEU A 22 -42.94 -43.82 54.19
CA LEU A 22 -43.82 -42.72 54.58
C LEU A 22 -45.22 -42.82 53.95
N ASP A 23 -45.29 -43.25 52.69
CA ASP A 23 -46.56 -43.49 51.99
C ASP A 23 -47.33 -44.65 52.63
N GLU A 24 -46.65 -45.72 53.03
CA GLU A 24 -47.25 -46.85 53.75
C GLU A 24 -47.77 -46.43 55.14
N LEU A 25 -46.98 -45.66 55.90
CA LEU A 25 -47.42 -45.04 57.15
C LEU A 25 -48.66 -44.17 56.95
N ALA A 26 -48.68 -43.35 55.90
CA ALA A 26 -49.82 -42.51 55.57
C ALA A 26 -51.07 -43.34 55.24
N GLN A 27 -50.90 -44.45 54.51
CA GLN A 27 -51.97 -45.39 54.16
C GLN A 27 -52.59 -46.04 55.40
N ILE A 28 -51.76 -46.49 56.35
CA ILE A 28 -52.21 -47.09 57.62
C ILE A 28 -53.01 -46.09 58.45
N VAL A 29 -52.54 -44.84 58.54
CA VAL A 29 -53.25 -43.78 59.27
C VAL A 29 -54.56 -43.42 58.59
N ALA A 30 -54.59 -43.33 57.26
CA ALA A 30 -55.78 -43.00 56.48
C ALA A 30 -56.87 -44.10 56.57
N GLY A 31 -56.46 -45.38 56.66
CA GLY A 31 -57.36 -46.53 56.80
C GLY A 31 -57.82 -46.83 58.23
N ALA A 32 -57.33 -46.09 59.23
CA ALA A 32 -57.54 -46.38 60.65
C ALA A 32 -59.01 -46.19 61.08
N ARG A 33 -59.50 -47.09 61.96
CA ARG A 33 -60.89 -47.06 62.42
C ARG A 33 -61.09 -45.95 63.47
N GLY A 34 -61.86 -44.93 63.14
CA GLY A 34 -62.15 -43.79 64.04
C GLY A 34 -63.05 -44.14 65.24
N VAL A 35 -62.92 -43.34 66.31
CA VAL A 35 -63.77 -43.42 67.51
C VAL A 35 -64.88 -42.35 67.46
N PRO A 36 -66.17 -42.66 67.75
CA PRO A 36 -67.26 -41.69 67.64
C PRO A 36 -67.07 -40.48 68.56
N MET A 37 -67.40 -39.29 68.05
CA MET A 37 -67.23 -38.00 68.75
C MET A 37 -65.77 -37.65 69.17
N SER A 38 -64.74 -38.29 68.59
CA SER A 38 -63.32 -37.98 68.84
C SER A 38 -62.52 -37.85 67.54
N ALA A 39 -61.37 -37.18 67.60
CA ALA A 39 -60.36 -37.14 66.54
C ALA A 39 -59.39 -38.34 66.58
N SER A 40 -59.62 -39.31 67.47
CA SER A 40 -58.74 -40.48 67.64
C SER A 40 -59.10 -41.63 66.69
N ALA A 41 -58.08 -42.34 66.20
CA ALA A 41 -58.22 -43.55 65.40
C ALA A 41 -57.50 -44.74 66.05
N MET A 42 -58.05 -45.94 65.86
CA MET A 42 -57.46 -47.19 66.31
C MET A 42 -56.51 -47.72 65.24
N ILE A 43 -55.23 -47.85 65.62
CA ILE A 43 -54.12 -48.23 64.75
C ILE A 43 -53.31 -49.35 65.40
N ASN A 44 -52.71 -50.21 64.58
CA ASN A 44 -51.78 -51.22 65.06
C ASN A 44 -50.46 -50.56 65.47
N ARG A 45 -50.20 -50.50 66.77
CA ARG A 45 -49.03 -49.81 67.31
C ARG A 45 -47.72 -50.47 66.88
N SER A 46 -47.65 -51.81 66.79
CA SER A 46 -46.39 -52.47 66.42
C SER A 46 -45.99 -52.16 64.99
N GLU A 47 -46.94 -52.29 64.06
CA GLU A 47 -46.74 -52.05 62.63
C GLU A 47 -46.30 -50.60 62.32
N VAL A 48 -46.90 -49.62 62.97
CA VAL A 48 -46.50 -48.20 62.85
C VAL A 48 -45.09 -47.95 63.41
N LEU A 49 -44.73 -48.61 64.51
CA LEU A 49 -43.40 -48.47 65.10
C LEU A 49 -42.33 -49.13 64.25
N ASP A 50 -42.62 -50.29 63.66
CA ASP A 50 -41.71 -51.01 62.77
C ASP A 50 -41.40 -50.14 61.53
N LEU A 51 -42.44 -49.55 60.89
CA LEU A 51 -42.24 -48.63 59.77
C LEU A 51 -41.47 -47.35 60.15
N LEU A 52 -41.68 -46.81 61.35
CA LEU A 52 -40.91 -45.66 61.83
C LEU A 52 -39.44 -46.02 62.07
N GLU A 53 -39.15 -47.24 62.53
CA GLU A 53 -37.79 -47.75 62.71
C GLU A 53 -37.11 -47.96 61.35
N THR A 54 -37.80 -48.57 60.39
CA THR A 54 -37.34 -48.67 58.99
C THR A 54 -37.05 -47.30 58.38
N ALA A 55 -37.96 -46.32 58.54
CA ALA A 55 -37.72 -44.96 58.06
C ALA A 55 -36.48 -44.33 58.74
N ARG A 56 -36.31 -44.54 60.05
CA ARG A 56 -35.17 -44.03 60.81
C ARG A 56 -33.84 -44.63 60.35
N ASP A 57 -33.84 -45.89 59.95
CA ASP A 57 -32.65 -46.59 59.47
C ASP A 57 -32.26 -46.16 58.05
N ILE A 58 -33.23 -45.83 57.20
CA ILE A 58 -33.01 -45.43 55.79
C ILE A 58 -32.61 -43.95 55.65
N VAL A 59 -33.13 -43.05 56.50
CA VAL A 59 -32.91 -41.59 56.39
C VAL A 59 -31.44 -41.19 56.31
N PRO A 60 -30.52 -41.68 57.18
CA PRO A 60 -29.12 -41.28 57.16
C PRO A 60 -28.46 -41.56 55.80
N ASP A 61 -28.64 -42.76 55.26
CA ASP A 61 -28.05 -43.17 53.99
C ASP A 61 -28.58 -42.33 52.81
N GLN A 62 -29.87 -41.99 52.83
CA GLN A 62 -30.47 -41.12 51.80
C GLN A 62 -29.96 -39.69 51.87
N ILE A 63 -29.73 -39.15 53.07
CA ILE A 63 -29.13 -37.81 53.25
C ILE A 63 -27.67 -37.83 52.76
N GLU A 64 -26.88 -38.84 53.14
CA GLU A 64 -25.50 -38.97 52.67
C GLU A 64 -25.41 -39.10 51.14
N ALA A 65 -26.36 -39.82 50.53
CA ALA A 65 -26.46 -39.90 49.08
C ALA A 65 -26.78 -38.54 48.45
N ALA A 66 -27.73 -37.79 49.02
CA ALA A 66 -28.08 -36.45 48.55
C ALA A 66 -26.90 -35.46 48.68
N ASP A 67 -26.21 -35.46 49.81
CA ASP A 67 -25.03 -34.60 50.03
C ASP A 67 -23.91 -34.93 49.04
N ARG A 68 -23.72 -36.20 48.70
CA ARG A 68 -22.75 -36.65 47.69
C ARG A 68 -23.09 -36.12 46.29
N ILE A 69 -24.36 -36.20 45.89
CA ILE A 69 -24.82 -35.67 44.60
C ILE A 69 -24.63 -34.15 44.54
N ILE A 70 -24.91 -33.44 45.65
CA ILE A 70 -24.71 -31.98 45.73
C ILE A 70 -23.22 -31.64 45.62
N ALA A 71 -22.34 -32.39 46.27
CA ALA A 71 -20.91 -32.21 46.18
C ALA A 71 -20.39 -32.44 44.75
N GLU A 72 -20.80 -33.54 44.11
CA GLU A 72 -20.43 -33.85 42.72
C GLU A 72 -20.96 -32.78 41.75
N ALA A 73 -22.21 -32.36 41.90
CA ALA A 73 -22.79 -31.30 41.06
C ALA A 73 -22.05 -29.97 41.23
N SER A 74 -21.59 -29.66 42.45
CA SER A 74 -20.79 -28.47 42.74
C SER A 74 -19.42 -28.55 42.08
N GLU A 75 -18.75 -29.69 42.15
CA GLU A 75 -17.47 -29.93 41.47
C GLU A 75 -17.59 -29.79 39.95
N VAL A 76 -18.60 -30.44 39.35
CA VAL A 76 -18.87 -30.33 37.91
C VAL A 76 -19.14 -28.89 37.50
N LYS A 77 -19.91 -28.14 38.29
CA LYS A 77 -20.20 -26.73 38.03
C LYS A 77 -18.94 -25.88 38.09
N GLU A 78 -18.11 -26.05 39.11
CA GLU A 78 -16.85 -25.31 39.23
C GLU A 78 -15.89 -25.63 38.08
N ASP A 79 -15.79 -26.90 37.70
CA ASP A 79 -14.98 -27.31 36.56
C ASP A 79 -15.47 -26.73 35.24
N ALA A 80 -16.79 -26.77 35.00
CA ALA A 80 -17.41 -26.15 33.84
C ALA A 80 -17.17 -24.63 33.80
N GLN A 81 -17.27 -23.95 34.94
CA GLN A 81 -16.98 -22.52 35.05
C GLN A 81 -15.52 -22.20 34.75
N ARG A 82 -14.57 -22.99 35.26
CA ARG A 82 -13.14 -22.83 34.94
C ARG A 82 -12.88 -23.02 33.44
N ARG A 83 -13.43 -24.09 32.85
CA ARG A 83 -13.29 -24.36 31.41
C ARG A 83 -13.88 -23.23 30.57
N ALA A 84 -15.07 -22.76 30.91
CA ALA A 84 -15.73 -21.65 30.22
C ALA A 84 -14.89 -20.37 30.28
N LYS A 85 -14.32 -20.05 31.45
CA LYS A 85 -13.42 -18.91 31.62
C LYS A 85 -12.18 -19.04 30.74
N THR A 86 -11.51 -20.19 30.74
CA THR A 86 -10.33 -20.42 29.90
C THR A 86 -10.65 -20.34 28.41
N ILE A 87 -11.82 -20.84 27.98
CA ILE A 87 -12.25 -20.73 26.58
C ILE A 87 -12.48 -19.28 26.19
N LEU A 88 -13.16 -18.50 27.05
CA LEU A 88 -13.38 -17.08 26.83
C LEU A 88 -12.06 -16.31 26.74
N GLU A 89 -11.14 -16.52 27.67
CA GLU A 89 -9.83 -15.87 27.67
C GLU A 89 -9.04 -16.17 26.39
N ARG A 90 -9.04 -17.43 25.94
CA ARG A 90 -8.40 -17.81 24.67
C ARG A 90 -9.09 -17.18 23.47
N ALA A 91 -10.42 -17.23 23.41
CA ALA A 91 -11.18 -16.64 22.31
C ALA A 91 -10.95 -15.13 22.21
N HIS A 92 -10.85 -14.44 23.35
CA HIS A 92 -10.50 -13.02 23.38
C HIS A 92 -9.09 -12.77 22.86
N ALA A 93 -8.09 -13.52 23.35
CA ALA A 93 -6.71 -13.39 22.89
C ALA A 93 -6.55 -13.68 21.39
N ASP A 94 -7.20 -14.74 20.90
CA ASP A 94 -7.18 -15.12 19.48
C ASP A 94 -7.86 -14.06 18.60
N SER A 95 -8.97 -13.49 19.08
CA SER A 95 -9.67 -12.40 18.40
C SER A 95 -8.81 -11.15 18.29
N GLU A 96 -8.18 -10.74 19.40
CA GLU A 96 -7.27 -9.59 19.43
C GLU A 96 -6.07 -9.80 18.49
N ALA A 97 -5.47 -10.99 18.51
CA ALA A 97 -4.38 -11.35 17.62
C ALA A 97 -4.82 -11.31 16.14
N THR A 98 -6.00 -11.83 15.83
CA THR A 98 -6.56 -11.83 14.46
C THR A 98 -6.80 -10.40 13.98
N ILE A 99 -7.37 -9.53 14.82
CA ILE A 99 -7.61 -8.12 14.49
C ILE A 99 -6.29 -7.39 14.27
N ALA A 100 -5.29 -7.63 15.11
CA ALA A 100 -3.96 -7.05 14.95
C ALA A 100 -3.30 -7.47 13.63
N GLN A 101 -3.34 -8.77 13.30
CA GLN A 101 -2.83 -9.28 12.03
C GLN A 101 -3.57 -8.71 10.81
N ALA A 102 -4.90 -8.60 10.89
CA ALA A 102 -5.70 -8.01 9.82
C ALA A 102 -5.36 -6.54 9.60
N ARG A 103 -5.15 -5.76 10.67
CA ARG A 103 -4.73 -4.36 10.59
C ARG A 103 -3.34 -4.21 9.99
N GLN A 104 -2.38 -5.05 10.41
CA GLN A 104 -1.03 -5.04 9.84
C GLN A 104 -1.09 -5.32 8.33
N LYS A 105 -1.80 -6.38 7.93
CA LYS A 105 -1.94 -6.73 6.51
C LYS A 105 -2.62 -5.63 5.70
N ALA A 106 -3.61 -4.95 6.27
CA ALA A 106 -4.25 -3.81 5.62
C ALA A 106 -3.26 -2.65 5.43
N ALA A 107 -2.43 -2.33 6.43
CA ALA A 107 -1.41 -1.30 6.33
C ALA A 107 -0.36 -1.64 5.26
N ASP A 108 0.09 -2.90 5.22
CA ASP A 108 1.05 -3.37 4.21
C ASP A 108 0.49 -3.23 2.79
N LEU A 109 -0.77 -3.62 2.57
CA LEU A 109 -1.44 -3.50 1.27
C LEU A 109 -1.63 -2.05 0.82
N VAL A 110 -1.99 -1.16 1.74
CA VAL A 110 -2.10 0.29 1.44
C VAL A 110 -0.73 0.85 1.06
N THR A 111 0.32 0.44 1.77
CA THR A 111 1.70 0.86 1.48
C THR A 111 2.16 0.35 0.12
N GLU A 112 1.95 -0.93 -0.19
CA GLU A 112 2.27 -1.52 -1.50
C GLU A 112 1.53 -0.82 -2.63
N HIS A 113 0.24 -0.53 -2.43
CA HIS A 113 -0.57 0.21 -3.40
C HIS A 113 -0.04 1.63 -3.61
N ALA A 114 0.27 2.36 -2.54
CA ALA A 114 0.81 3.71 -2.62
C ALA A 114 2.17 3.75 -3.36
N ILE A 115 3.06 2.80 -3.09
CA ILE A 115 4.35 2.66 -3.80
C ILE A 115 4.11 2.39 -5.29
N THR A 116 3.18 1.49 -5.61
CA THR A 116 2.88 1.13 -7.00
C THR A 116 2.30 2.30 -7.78
N GLU A 117 1.39 3.06 -7.19
CA GLU A 117 0.83 4.28 -7.82
C GLU A 117 1.89 5.38 -7.98
N GLY A 118 2.75 5.57 -6.97
CA GLY A 118 3.89 6.49 -7.06
C GLY A 118 4.82 6.14 -8.22
N ALA A 119 5.22 4.87 -8.33
CA ALA A 119 6.06 4.37 -9.41
C ALA A 119 5.41 4.52 -10.79
N ARG A 120 4.10 4.34 -10.91
CA ARG A 120 3.35 4.57 -12.17
C ARG A 120 3.36 6.03 -12.57
N ASN A 121 3.14 6.94 -11.62
CA ASN A 121 3.15 8.37 -11.88
C ASN A 121 4.55 8.87 -12.29
N GLU A 122 5.59 8.39 -11.61
CA GLU A 122 6.99 8.71 -11.95
C GLU A 122 7.35 8.18 -13.34
N ALA A 123 6.98 6.94 -13.65
CA ALA A 123 7.19 6.37 -14.99
C ALA A 123 6.46 7.18 -16.08
N ALA A 124 5.24 7.67 -15.80
CA ALA A 124 4.50 8.51 -16.73
C ALA A 124 5.22 9.87 -16.96
N SER A 125 5.75 10.49 -15.90
CA SER A 125 6.54 11.73 -16.01
C SER A 125 7.80 11.52 -16.85
N ILE A 126 8.56 10.45 -16.57
CA ILE A 126 9.78 10.12 -17.33
C ILE A 126 9.46 9.90 -18.81
N LEU A 127 8.37 9.21 -19.12
CA LEU A 127 7.95 8.99 -20.51
C LEU A 127 7.59 10.29 -21.22
N GLU A 128 6.93 11.22 -20.52
CA GLU A 128 6.57 12.51 -21.09
C GLU A 128 7.79 13.40 -21.31
N GLU A 129 8.71 13.45 -20.35
CA GLU A 129 9.99 14.15 -20.49
C GLU A 129 10.82 13.59 -21.64
N ALA A 130 10.90 12.25 -21.75
CA ALA A 130 11.62 11.59 -22.83
C ALA A 130 11.00 11.89 -24.21
N ARG A 131 9.66 11.96 -24.31
CA ARG A 131 8.98 12.36 -25.55
C ARG A 131 9.31 13.79 -25.93
N LEU A 132 9.19 14.72 -24.97
CA LEU A 132 9.50 16.13 -25.20
C LEU A 132 10.96 16.33 -25.60
N GLN A 133 11.88 15.59 -24.97
CA GLN A 133 13.30 15.61 -25.34
C GLN A 133 13.53 15.05 -26.75
N ALA A 134 12.86 13.96 -27.12
CA ALA A 134 12.94 13.39 -28.46
C ALA A 134 12.41 14.36 -29.52
N GLU A 135 11.28 15.03 -29.27
CA GLU A 135 10.72 16.06 -30.15
C GLU A 135 11.69 17.23 -30.34
N ARG A 136 12.26 17.75 -29.23
CA ARG A 136 13.27 18.81 -29.29
C ARG A 136 14.51 18.39 -30.08
N MET A 137 14.98 17.15 -29.88
CA MET A 137 16.13 16.62 -30.58
C MET A 137 15.87 16.49 -32.09
N ASN A 138 14.71 15.96 -32.48
CA ASN A 138 14.31 15.86 -33.88
C ASN A 138 14.20 17.24 -34.54
N ALA A 139 13.51 18.18 -33.89
CA ALA A 139 13.39 19.55 -34.40
C ALA A 139 14.75 20.29 -34.47
N GLY A 140 15.71 19.93 -33.60
CA GLY A 140 17.09 20.41 -33.68
C GLY A 140 17.85 19.80 -34.85
N ALA A 141 17.71 18.49 -35.06
CA ALA A 141 18.34 17.76 -36.16
C ALA A 141 17.82 18.22 -37.54
N ASP A 142 16.51 18.47 -37.64
CA ASP A 142 15.89 18.99 -38.87
C ASP A 142 16.43 20.38 -39.21
N ARG A 143 16.45 21.29 -38.22
CA ARG A 143 17.02 22.65 -38.39
C ARG A 143 18.50 22.61 -38.80
N TYR A 144 19.31 21.81 -38.11
CA TYR A 144 20.71 21.65 -38.44
C TYR A 144 20.91 21.12 -39.87
N SER A 145 20.05 20.18 -40.28
CA SER A 145 20.09 19.61 -41.63
C SER A 145 19.73 20.65 -42.69
N ASP A 146 18.70 21.47 -42.45
CA ASP A 146 18.29 22.57 -43.33
C ASP A 146 19.41 23.62 -43.46
N ASP A 147 19.98 24.08 -42.35
CA ASP A 147 21.10 25.03 -42.32
C ASP A 147 22.31 24.50 -43.09
N SER A 148 22.65 23.21 -42.88
CA SER A 148 23.78 22.56 -43.56
C SER A 148 23.56 22.42 -45.06
N LEU A 149 22.34 22.08 -45.48
CA LEU A 149 21.97 21.99 -46.89
C LEU A 149 21.92 23.38 -47.55
N GLY A 150 21.42 24.40 -46.86
CA GLY A 150 21.42 25.78 -47.31
C GLY A 150 22.84 26.33 -47.51
N PHE A 151 23.74 26.06 -46.56
CA PHE A 151 25.16 26.41 -46.70
C PHE A 151 25.81 25.72 -47.91
N LEU A 152 25.57 24.42 -48.07
CA LEU A 152 26.08 23.67 -49.22
C LEU A 152 25.54 24.20 -50.55
N GLN A 153 24.25 24.58 -50.59
CA GLN A 153 23.64 25.19 -51.77
C GLN A 153 24.35 26.49 -52.17
N ALA A 154 24.58 27.40 -51.21
CA ALA A 154 25.25 28.67 -51.45
C ALA A 154 26.68 28.47 -51.99
N GLU A 155 27.43 27.50 -51.45
CA GLU A 155 28.78 27.20 -51.93
C GLU A 155 28.76 26.63 -53.36
N LEU A 156 27.79 25.75 -53.68
CA LEU A 156 27.61 25.23 -55.04
C LEU A 156 27.25 26.34 -56.04
N GLU A 157 26.38 27.29 -55.67
CA GLU A 157 26.04 28.45 -56.51
C GLU A 157 27.26 29.35 -56.78
N SER A 158 28.09 29.59 -55.76
CA SER A 158 29.37 30.30 -55.89
C SER A 158 30.33 29.58 -56.84
N LEU A 159 30.47 28.26 -56.69
CA LEU A 159 31.31 27.44 -57.58
C LEU A 159 30.80 27.44 -59.02
N LEU A 160 29.49 27.32 -59.23
CA LEU A 160 28.88 27.40 -60.56
C LEU A 160 29.15 28.77 -61.20
N THR A 161 29.03 29.85 -60.43
CA THR A 161 29.35 31.21 -60.90
C THR A 161 30.81 31.32 -61.34
N LYS A 162 31.75 30.78 -60.55
CA LYS A 162 33.19 30.72 -60.91
C LYS A 162 33.44 29.88 -62.17
N VAL A 163 32.74 28.76 -62.34
CA VAL A 163 32.83 27.92 -63.55
C VAL A 163 32.28 28.66 -64.77
N HIS A 164 31.15 29.35 -64.64
CA HIS A 164 30.59 30.18 -65.73
C HIS A 164 31.55 31.29 -66.14
N ALA A 165 32.12 32.03 -65.18
CA ALA A 165 33.15 33.03 -65.46
C ALA A 165 34.38 32.43 -66.15
N GLY A 166 34.86 31.27 -65.68
CA GLY A 166 35.96 30.53 -66.28
C GLY A 166 35.68 30.11 -67.73
N ARG A 167 34.45 29.66 -68.02
CA ARG A 167 34.02 29.33 -69.39
C ARG A 167 33.96 30.54 -70.30
N GLN A 168 33.41 31.66 -69.83
CA GLN A 168 33.36 32.91 -70.60
C GLN A 168 34.76 33.42 -70.94
N GLU A 169 35.72 33.33 -70.01
CA GLU A 169 37.12 33.70 -70.29
C GLU A 169 37.78 32.75 -71.31
N LEU A 170 37.46 31.45 -71.28
CA LEU A 170 37.95 30.51 -72.30
C LEU A 170 37.36 30.81 -73.68
N GLU A 171 36.06 31.10 -73.77
CA GLU A 171 35.39 31.53 -75.00
C GLU A 171 36.03 32.82 -75.54
N ARG A 172 36.23 33.84 -74.70
CA ARG A 172 36.96 35.08 -75.05
C ARG A 172 38.37 34.80 -75.57
N ARG A 173 39.11 33.89 -74.93
CA ARG A 173 40.46 33.47 -75.38
C ARG A 173 40.42 32.73 -76.71
N GLN A 174 39.39 31.92 -76.97
CA GLN A 174 39.21 31.24 -78.25
C GLN A 174 38.87 32.24 -79.36
N GLU A 175 37.96 33.19 -79.12
CA GLU A 175 37.62 34.27 -80.04
C GLU A 175 38.83 35.16 -80.37
N ALA A 176 39.65 35.50 -79.37
CA ALA A 176 40.91 36.23 -79.54
C ALA A 176 41.97 35.43 -80.32
N ARG A 177 41.91 34.10 -80.31
CA ARG A 177 42.76 33.23 -81.15
C ARG A 177 42.25 33.13 -82.59
N VAL A 178 40.94 33.20 -82.81
CA VAL A 178 40.30 33.15 -84.14
C VAL A 178 40.44 34.49 -84.88
N HIS A 179 40.38 35.63 -84.19
CA HIS A 179 40.50 36.98 -84.76
C HIS A 179 41.92 37.56 -84.68
N GLY A 180 42.94 36.76 -85.03
CA GLY A 180 44.34 37.07 -84.78
C GLY A 180 44.79 38.52 -85.04
N SER A 181 45.71 38.95 -84.16
CA SER A 181 46.69 40.05 -84.23
C SER A 181 46.30 41.46 -83.79
N GLN A 182 46.56 41.78 -82.52
CA GLN A 182 47.71 42.66 -82.16
C GLN A 182 47.99 42.66 -80.66
N LYS A 183 49.25 42.36 -80.31
CA LYS A 183 49.86 42.65 -79.00
C LYS A 183 50.53 44.04 -79.12
N PRO A 184 50.71 44.78 -78.00
CA PRO A 184 51.89 44.51 -77.20
C PRO A 184 51.62 44.44 -75.69
N ALA A 185 52.61 43.89 -74.99
CA ALA A 185 52.80 43.87 -73.54
C ALA A 185 54.19 44.47 -73.26
N PRO A 186 54.64 44.66 -72.01
CA PRO A 186 53.95 45.04 -70.76
C PRO A 186 54.66 46.23 -70.05
N GLU A 187 54.06 46.78 -69.00
CA GLU A 187 54.83 47.48 -67.95
C GLU A 187 54.41 46.96 -66.57
N ALA A 188 55.42 46.64 -65.76
CA ALA A 188 55.30 46.15 -64.40
C ALA A 188 55.74 47.25 -63.43
N GLN A 189 54.91 47.54 -62.42
CA GLN A 189 55.20 48.19 -61.13
C GLN A 189 54.03 47.73 -60.24
N GLY A 190 54.22 46.97 -59.15
CA GLY A 190 54.87 47.36 -57.91
C GLY A 190 53.84 47.06 -56.80
N VAL A 191 54.23 46.29 -55.80
CA VAL A 191 53.39 45.87 -54.67
C VAL A 191 52.98 47.06 -53.78
N ALA A 192 51.72 47.08 -53.35
CA ALA A 192 51.29 47.62 -52.05
C ALA A 192 49.96 46.95 -51.65
N GLU A 193 49.96 46.41 -50.43
CA GLU A 193 48.80 45.98 -49.67
C GLU A 193 47.96 47.21 -49.31
N GLU A 194 46.64 47.16 -49.50
CA GLU A 194 45.71 48.01 -48.74
C GLU A 194 44.33 47.34 -48.68
N GLU A 195 43.81 47.27 -47.46
CA GLU A 195 42.52 46.75 -47.06
C GLU A 195 41.38 47.45 -47.81
N LEU A 196 40.45 46.67 -48.37
CA LEU A 196 39.12 47.21 -48.70
C LEU A 196 38.19 46.90 -47.52
N GLU A 197 38.15 47.90 -46.64
CA GLU A 197 37.12 48.15 -45.65
C GLU A 197 35.75 48.18 -46.36
N TYR A 198 34.84 47.30 -45.94
CA TYR A 198 33.43 47.38 -46.31
C TYR A 198 32.82 48.52 -45.47
N GLU A 199 32.65 49.71 -46.05
CA GLU A 199 31.72 50.71 -45.51
C GLU A 199 30.29 50.20 -45.71
N GLY A 200 29.70 49.68 -44.63
CA GLY A 200 28.28 49.40 -44.55
C GLY A 200 27.54 50.64 -44.07
N ASP A 201 26.74 51.24 -44.95
CA ASP A 201 25.60 52.09 -44.58
C ASP A 201 24.56 52.02 -45.70
N GLN A 202 23.47 51.29 -45.45
CA GLN A 202 22.07 51.67 -45.73
C GLN A 202 21.12 50.47 -45.53
N ASP A 203 20.45 50.50 -44.39
CA ASP A 203 19.00 50.31 -44.20
C ASP A 203 18.35 49.09 -44.88
N LEU A 204 18.28 47.97 -44.15
CA LEU A 204 17.20 47.00 -44.31
C LEU A 204 16.42 46.93 -43.00
N ASP A 205 15.25 47.57 -43.04
CA ASP A 205 14.22 47.57 -42.01
C ASP A 205 13.81 46.13 -41.69
N HIS A 206 14.11 45.67 -40.48
CA HIS A 206 13.46 44.49 -39.90
C HIS A 206 12.68 44.94 -38.67
N ASP A 207 11.39 45.21 -38.89
CA ASP A 207 10.43 45.62 -37.89
C ASP A 207 10.34 44.65 -36.70
N GLY A 208 10.43 45.22 -35.49
CA GLY A 208 9.50 44.89 -34.40
C GLY A 208 9.85 43.73 -33.46
N TYR A 209 10.83 43.93 -32.58
CA TYR A 209 10.75 43.35 -31.24
C TYR A 209 10.37 44.43 -30.24
N ASP A 210 9.10 44.43 -29.81
CA ASP A 210 8.66 45.20 -28.65
C ASP A 210 9.33 44.63 -27.38
N GLN A 211 10.09 45.49 -26.71
CA GLN A 211 10.55 45.35 -25.34
C GLN A 211 9.52 46.01 -24.41
N ASP A 212 9.05 45.29 -23.40
CA ASP A 212 8.71 45.87 -22.09
C ASP A 212 8.87 44.78 -21.01
N GLY A 213 9.54 45.15 -19.90
CA GLY A 213 10.29 44.28 -18.96
C GLY A 213 9.49 43.42 -17.94
N PRO A 214 10.09 43.01 -16.78
CA PRO A 214 11.35 43.44 -16.19
C PRO A 214 12.41 42.32 -15.98
N VAL A 215 13.67 42.73 -16.12
CA VAL A 215 14.85 42.03 -15.59
C VAL A 215 15.23 42.72 -14.29
N GLU A 216 15.09 42.02 -13.16
CA GLU A 216 15.78 42.36 -11.92
C GLU A 216 16.34 41.09 -11.26
N GLU A 217 17.65 41.16 -11.03
CA GLU A 217 18.50 40.36 -10.13
C GLU A 217 18.64 38.85 -10.37
N ALA A 218 19.76 38.46 -10.97
CA ALA A 218 20.82 37.75 -10.24
C ALA A 218 21.99 37.40 -11.19
N ASN A 219 22.98 38.28 -11.26
CA ASN A 219 24.31 37.91 -11.72
C ASN A 219 25.19 37.66 -10.50
N GLN A 220 25.24 36.41 -10.01
CA GLN A 220 26.25 36.04 -9.00
C GLN A 220 26.60 34.55 -8.94
N TYR A 221 26.76 33.82 -10.06
CA TYR A 221 27.53 32.56 -10.05
C TYR A 221 28.22 32.31 -11.40
N ALA A 222 29.12 33.20 -11.79
CA ALA A 222 30.17 32.88 -12.76
C ALA A 222 31.33 32.21 -12.01
N GLU A 223 31.19 30.93 -11.66
CA GLU A 223 32.28 30.11 -11.14
C GLU A 223 32.61 28.93 -12.06
N LYS A 224 33.79 29.05 -12.67
CA LYS A 224 34.68 28.02 -13.25
C LYS A 224 34.09 26.61 -13.42
N GLU A 225 33.98 26.17 -14.67
CA GLU A 225 33.82 24.76 -15.01
C GLU A 225 34.94 23.90 -14.39
N HIS A 226 34.62 23.15 -13.33
CA HIS A 226 35.44 22.05 -12.84
C HIS A 226 34.73 20.74 -13.16
N LYS A 227 35.21 20.01 -14.17
CA LYS A 227 34.72 18.66 -14.46
C LYS A 227 35.06 17.74 -13.27
N PRO A 228 34.09 17.07 -12.64
CA PRO A 228 34.39 16.19 -11.51
C PRO A 228 35.15 14.95 -11.99
N ARG A 229 36.17 14.54 -11.24
CA ARG A 229 36.80 13.22 -11.44
C ARG A 229 36.04 12.19 -10.63
N LEU A 230 35.97 10.95 -11.15
CA LEU A 230 35.12 9.83 -10.71
C LEU A 230 35.26 9.42 -9.22
N ASN A 231 36.11 10.07 -8.42
CA ASN A 231 36.46 9.66 -7.07
C ASN A 231 35.94 10.61 -5.98
N GLU A 232 35.08 11.57 -6.31
CA GLU A 232 34.57 12.59 -5.36
C GLU A 232 33.09 12.47 -5.01
N ILE A 233 32.39 11.41 -5.45
CA ILE A 233 31.03 11.14 -5.00
C ILE A 233 31.09 10.56 -3.58
N ARG A 234 31.03 11.42 -2.56
CA ARG A 234 30.64 10.99 -1.21
C ARG A 234 29.12 11.13 -1.10
N VAL A 235 28.46 10.00 -0.92
CA VAL A 235 27.05 9.94 -0.52
C VAL A 235 26.97 10.52 0.90
N SER A 236 26.26 11.62 1.07
CA SER A 236 25.95 12.16 2.41
C SER A 236 25.00 11.19 3.11
N PRO A 237 25.19 10.91 4.41
CA PRO A 237 24.17 10.25 5.21
C PRO A 237 22.91 11.13 5.24
N ILE A 238 21.75 10.51 5.13
CA ILE A 238 20.45 11.16 5.32
C ILE A 238 20.35 11.50 6.81
N ASP A 239 20.20 12.78 7.15
CA ASP A 239 19.90 13.19 8.52
C ASP A 239 18.49 12.67 8.87
N GLU A 240 18.43 11.71 9.80
CA GLU A 240 17.21 11.37 10.53
C GLU A 240 16.89 12.55 11.45
N GLU A 241 15.71 13.15 11.27
CA GLU A 241 14.93 14.00 12.20
C GLU A 241 14.34 15.23 11.48
N GLU A 242 13.28 15.01 10.70
CA GLU A 242 12.28 16.07 10.45
C GLU A 242 10.93 15.59 10.99
N GLU A 243 10.60 16.10 12.18
CA GLU A 243 9.34 15.88 12.86
C GLU A 243 8.23 16.58 12.07
N PHE A 244 7.36 15.78 11.45
CA PHE A 244 6.24 16.27 10.65
C PHE A 244 5.15 16.85 11.56
N GLU A 245 5.04 18.18 11.65
CA GLU A 245 3.89 18.83 12.28
C GLU A 245 2.63 18.67 11.39
N PRO A 246 1.50 18.17 11.94
CA PRO A 246 0.27 18.02 11.18
C PRO A 246 -0.37 19.41 10.91
N PRO A 247 -1.01 19.62 9.74
CA PRO A 247 -1.63 20.89 9.42
C PRO A 247 -2.90 21.10 10.27
N TYR A 248 -3.01 22.33 10.78
CA TYR A 248 -4.11 22.85 11.61
C TYR A 248 -5.51 22.41 11.18
N GLU A 249 -6.28 21.89 12.14
CA GLU A 249 -7.74 21.85 12.09
C GLU A 249 -8.28 23.29 12.01
N ASN A 250 -9.03 23.62 10.95
CA ASN A 250 -9.91 24.79 10.95
C ASN A 250 -11.34 24.32 11.16
N GLU A 251 -11.84 24.61 12.36
CA GLU A 251 -13.24 24.59 12.75
C GLU A 251 -14.10 25.46 11.81
N ARG A 252 -15.13 24.88 11.19
CA ARG A 252 -16.53 25.36 11.18
C ARG A 252 -17.44 24.49 10.30
#